data_AF-A0A1F9YI82-F1
#
_entry.id   AF-A0A1F9YI82-F1
#
_cell.length_a   1.000
_cell.length_b   1.000
_cell.length_c   1.000
_cell.angle_alpha   90.00
_cell.angle_beta   90.00
_cell.angle_gamma   90.00
#
_symmetry.space_group_name_H-M   'P 1'
#
loop_
_entity.id
_entity.type
_entity.pdbx_description
1 polymer ?
#
loop_
_entity_poly.entity_id
_entity_poly.type
_entity_poly.pdbx_seq_one_letter_code
_entity_poly.pdbx_strand_id
1 'polypeptide(L)'
;MKIDWKKAAPIFVLGILLGAVGGSWTQRAMMRHWKKSPDASRRVEKLSRQLKLDAGQKDAVKVLLEADRVKFAALHDELMARFKTLRGESRTEIRKLLTPEQQVKFDEMTARLDARSKHR
;
A
#
# COMPACT_ATOMS: atom_id res chain seq x y z
N MET A 1 -0.83 11.77 46.26
CA MET A 1 -1.61 12.69 45.40
C MET A 1 -2.66 11.88 44.66
N LYS A 2 -3.96 12.15 44.88
CA LYS A 2 -5.05 11.50 44.13
C LYS A 2 -5.24 12.29 42.83
N ILE A 3 -4.90 11.71 41.69
CA ILE A 3 -5.11 12.35 40.39
C ILE A 3 -6.61 12.40 40.14
N ASP A 4 -7.15 13.61 40.04
CA ASP A 4 -8.56 13.85 39.84
C ASP A 4 -8.90 13.60 38.36
N TRP A 5 -9.27 12.36 38.04
CA TRP A 5 -9.40 11.85 36.66
C TRP A 5 -10.39 12.66 35.80
N LYS A 6 -11.32 13.36 36.45
CA LYS A 6 -12.26 14.29 35.81
C LYS A 6 -11.54 15.46 35.11
N LYS A 7 -10.36 15.86 35.59
CA LYS A 7 -9.52 16.93 35.00
C LYS A 7 -8.52 16.40 33.96
N ALA A 8 -8.14 15.12 34.06
CA ALA A 8 -7.20 14.49 33.13
C ALA A 8 -7.87 14.01 31.82
N ALA A 9 -9.13 13.59 31.88
CA ALA A 9 -9.92 13.15 30.73
C ALA A 9 -9.96 14.14 29.54
N PRO A 10 -10.22 15.46 29.73
CA PRO A 10 -10.30 16.40 28.60
C PRO A 10 -8.95 16.59 27.89
N ILE A 11 -7.83 16.52 28.61
CA ILE A 11 -6.48 16.66 28.04
C ILE A 11 -6.15 15.43 27.17
N PHE A 12 -6.55 14.24 27.62
CA PHE A 12 -6.37 13.01 26.87
C PHE A 12 -7.21 12.99 25.59
N VAL A 13 -8.45 13.46 25.65
CA VAL A 13 -9.33 13.58 24.47
C VAL A 13 -8.76 14.60 23.48
N LEU A 14 -8.23 15.74 23.95
CA LEU A 14 -7.57 16.72 23.08
C LEU A 14 -6.34 16.12 22.39
N GLY A 15 -5.53 15.35 23.11
CA GLY A 15 -4.36 14.66 22.56
C GLY A 15 -4.72 13.63 21.48
N ILE A 16 -5.79 12.86 21.69
CA ILE A 16 -6.30 11.89 20.70
C ILE A 16 -6.88 12.60 19.47
N LEU A 17 -7.61 13.70 19.66
CA LEU A 17 -8.16 14.49 18.55
C LEU A 17 -7.06 15.16 17.71
N LEU A 18 -6.05 15.75 18.35
CA LEU A 18 -4.88 16.31 17.66
C LEU A 18 -4.05 15.21 16.96
N GLY A 19 -3.90 14.05 17.59
CA GLY A 19 -3.26 12.88 16.99
C GLY A 19 -4.02 12.30 15.80
N ALA A 20 -5.35 12.27 15.83
CA ALA A 20 -6.18 11.77 14.74
C ALA A 20 -6.20 12.72 13.54
N VAL A 21 -6.27 14.04 13.77
CA VAL A 21 -6.22 15.04 12.70
C VAL A 21 -4.81 15.10 12.08
N GLY A 22 -3.76 15.17 12.90
CA GLY A 22 -2.37 15.16 12.45
C GLY A 22 -1.97 13.85 11.77
N GLY A 23 -2.40 12.71 12.31
CA GLY A 23 -2.21 11.37 11.75
C GLY A 23 -2.91 11.19 10.40
N SER A 24 -4.12 11.74 10.21
CA SER A 24 -4.82 11.67 8.92
C SER A 24 -4.15 12.48 7.80
N TRP A 25 -3.45 13.57 8.16
CA TRP A 25 -2.75 14.44 7.22
C TRP A 25 -1.39 13.87 6.82
N THR A 26 -0.65 13.32 7.79
CA THR A 26 0.61 12.60 7.53
C THR A 26 0.37 11.27 6.80
N GLN A 27 -0.71 10.55 7.12
CA GLN A 27 -1.12 9.35 6.39
C GLN A 27 -1.51 9.67 4.95
N ARG A 28 -2.22 10.78 4.66
CA ARG A 28 -2.49 11.22 3.28
C ARG A 28 -1.25 11.70 2.54
N ALA A 29 -0.32 12.41 3.21
CA ALA A 29 0.94 12.84 2.62
C ALA A 29 1.90 11.67 2.33
N MET A 30 1.90 10.65 3.21
CA MET A 30 2.69 9.42 3.06
C MET A 30 2.10 8.47 2.02
N MET A 31 0.76 8.40 1.90
CA MET A 31 0.07 7.74 0.79
C MET A 31 0.35 8.40 -0.57
N ARG A 32 0.70 9.70 -0.58
CA ARG A 32 1.18 10.42 -1.79
C ARG A 32 2.58 9.99 -2.26
N HIS A 33 3.40 9.42 -1.36
CA HIS A 33 4.72 8.87 -1.67
C HIS A 33 4.64 7.43 -2.20
N TRP A 34 3.58 6.67 -1.89
CA TRP A 34 3.48 5.28 -2.33
C TRP A 34 3.18 5.17 -3.83
N LYS A 35 4.25 4.81 -4.55
CA LYS A 35 4.34 4.42 -5.95
C LYS A 35 4.02 5.55 -6.94
N LYS A 36 5.10 6.20 -7.41
CA LYS A 36 5.16 6.73 -8.78
C LYS A 36 4.96 5.56 -9.75
N SER A 37 3.71 5.14 -9.95
CA SER A 37 3.28 4.49 -11.19
C SER A 37 3.78 5.39 -12.34
N PRO A 38 4.24 4.84 -13.49
CA PRO A 38 4.68 5.65 -14.61
C PRO A 38 3.68 6.77 -14.83
N ASP A 39 4.16 7.99 -14.62
CA ASP A 39 3.38 9.22 -14.53
C ASP A 39 2.31 9.20 -15.63
N ALA A 40 1.02 9.31 -15.27
CA ALA A 40 -0.04 9.30 -16.26
C ALA A 40 0.26 10.32 -17.36
N SER A 41 0.94 11.41 -17.00
CA SER A 41 1.49 12.41 -17.92
C SER A 41 2.40 11.82 -18.99
N ARG A 42 3.32 10.89 -18.68
CA ARG A 42 4.17 10.21 -19.68
C ARG A 42 3.35 9.34 -20.63
N ARG A 43 2.29 8.68 -20.13
CA ARG A 43 1.40 7.88 -20.98
C ARG A 43 0.56 8.77 -21.90
N VAL A 44 -0.03 9.83 -21.36
CA VAL A 44 -0.78 10.84 -22.12
C VAL A 44 0.12 11.48 -23.17
N GLU A 45 1.36 11.81 -22.84
CA GLU A 45 2.31 12.42 -23.78
C GLU A 45 2.69 11.46 -24.92
N LYS A 46 2.92 10.17 -24.59
CA LYS A 46 3.14 9.14 -25.62
C LYS A 46 1.94 9.01 -26.55
N LEU A 47 0.72 8.90 -25.99
CA LEU A 47 -0.51 8.82 -26.76
C LEU A 47 -0.74 10.08 -27.59
N SER A 48 -0.47 11.25 -27.02
CA SER A 48 -0.57 12.52 -27.70
C SER A 48 0.35 12.62 -28.90
N ARG A 49 1.62 12.18 -28.78
CA ARG A 49 2.57 12.18 -29.90
C ARG A 49 2.16 11.18 -30.99
N GLN A 50 1.70 9.99 -30.61
CA GLN A 50 1.38 8.92 -31.56
C GLN A 50 0.04 9.14 -32.27
N LEU A 51 -0.95 9.70 -31.57
CA LEU A 51 -2.31 9.87 -32.07
C LEU A 51 -2.63 11.32 -32.44
N LYS A 52 -1.67 12.25 -32.27
CA LYS A 52 -1.82 13.70 -32.52
C LYS A 52 -3.03 14.30 -31.80
N LEU A 53 -3.20 13.94 -30.52
CA LEU A 53 -4.32 14.41 -29.71
C LEU A 53 -4.31 15.95 -29.60
N ASP A 54 -5.49 16.57 -29.73
CA ASP A 54 -5.70 17.98 -29.43
C ASP A 54 -5.71 18.25 -27.91
N ALA A 55 -5.82 19.52 -27.50
CA ALA A 55 -5.79 19.90 -26.10
C ALA A 55 -6.94 19.29 -25.28
N GLY A 56 -8.17 19.31 -25.81
CA GLY A 56 -9.34 18.75 -25.13
C GLY A 56 -9.26 17.23 -24.99
N GLN A 57 -8.77 16.55 -26.03
CA GLN A 57 -8.54 15.11 -26.02
C GLN A 57 -7.46 14.71 -25.02
N LYS A 58 -6.36 15.46 -24.91
CA LYS A 58 -5.32 15.20 -23.91
C LYS A 58 -5.86 15.29 -22.48
N ASP A 59 -6.66 16.31 -22.20
CA ASP A 59 -7.25 16.51 -20.87
C ASP A 59 -8.23 15.38 -20.54
N ALA A 60 -9.08 15.00 -21.48
CA ALA A 60 -10.01 13.88 -21.31
C ALA A 60 -9.27 12.54 -21.04
N VAL A 61 -8.23 12.23 -21.82
CA VAL A 61 -7.42 11.02 -21.63
C VAL A 61 -6.68 11.05 -20.29
N LYS A 62 -6.19 12.21 -19.87
CA LYS A 62 -5.54 12.37 -18.56
C LYS A 62 -6.50 12.07 -17.41
N VAL A 63 -7.72 12.62 -17.45
CA VAL A 63 -8.75 12.37 -16.44
C VAL A 63 -9.10 10.88 -16.38
N LEU A 64 -9.31 10.24 -17.54
CA LEU A 64 -9.60 8.81 -17.62
C LEU A 64 -8.48 7.95 -17.01
N LEU A 65 -7.23 8.21 -17.39
CA LEU A 65 -6.08 7.43 -16.91
C LEU A 65 -5.81 7.60 -15.42
N GLU A 66 -6.10 8.76 -14.83
CA GLU A 66 -6.01 8.96 -13.39
C GLU A 66 -7.15 8.23 -12.64
N ALA A 67 -8.38 8.28 -13.16
CA ALA A 67 -9.49 7.53 -12.58
C ALA A 67 -9.22 6.02 -12.60
N ASP A 68 -8.70 5.50 -13.71
CA ASP A 68 -8.36 4.08 -13.84
C ASP A 68 -7.16 3.70 -12.97
N ARG A 69 -6.18 4.59 -12.80
CA ARG A 69 -5.05 4.35 -11.89
C ARG A 69 -5.53 4.04 -10.47
N VAL A 70 -6.52 4.78 -9.97
CA VAL A 70 -7.08 4.55 -8.63
C VAL A 70 -7.75 3.17 -8.55
N LYS A 71 -8.54 2.81 -9.56
CA LYS A 71 -9.20 1.49 -9.63
C LYS A 71 -8.19 0.35 -9.68
N PHE A 72 -7.18 0.47 -10.54
CA PHE A 72 -6.12 -0.54 -10.67
C PHE A 72 -5.27 -0.67 -9.40
N ALA A 73 -5.00 0.44 -8.70
CA ALA A 73 -4.29 0.39 -7.42
C ALA A 73 -5.10 -0.38 -6.37
N ALA A 74 -6.41 -0.09 -6.25
CA ALA A 74 -7.28 -0.81 -5.32
C ALA A 74 -7.35 -2.32 -5.64
N LEU A 75 -7.55 -2.67 -6.92
CA LEU A 75 -7.57 -4.07 -7.36
C LEU A 75 -6.22 -4.77 -7.10
N HIS A 76 -5.12 -4.08 -7.37
CA HIS A 76 -3.78 -4.62 -7.11
C HIS A 76 -3.61 -4.93 -5.61
N ASP A 77 -4.00 -4.03 -4.72
CA ASP A 77 -3.85 -4.22 -3.28
C ASP A 77 -4.70 -5.39 -2.76
N GLU A 78 -5.94 -5.51 -3.24
CA GLU A 78 -6.81 -6.65 -2.95
C GLU A 78 -6.17 -7.97 -3.41
N LEU A 79 -5.67 -8.02 -4.65
CA LEU A 79 -5.02 -9.21 -5.20
C LEU A 79 -3.75 -9.55 -4.43
N MET A 80 -2.90 -8.57 -4.10
CA MET A 80 -1.68 -8.81 -3.32
C MET A 80 -1.98 -9.38 -1.93
N ALA A 81 -3.05 -8.92 -1.28
CA ALA A 81 -3.51 -9.47 -0.01
C ALA A 81 -3.91 -10.95 -0.16
N ARG A 82 -4.73 -11.27 -1.19
CA ARG A 82 -5.12 -12.66 -1.49
C ARG A 82 -3.93 -13.56 -1.79
N PHE A 83 -2.99 -13.09 -2.62
CA PHE A 83 -1.76 -13.83 -2.92
C PHE A 83 -0.91 -14.10 -1.68
N LYS A 84 -0.81 -13.13 -0.76
CA LYS A 84 -0.08 -13.30 0.50
C LYS A 84 -0.70 -14.40 1.36
N THR A 85 -2.03 -14.44 1.46
CA THR A 85 -2.76 -15.48 2.18
C THR A 85 -2.49 -16.86 1.56
N LEU A 86 -2.71 -17.01 0.25
CA LEU A 86 -2.51 -18.27 -0.46
C LEU A 86 -1.06 -18.78 -0.34
N ARG A 87 -0.08 -17.87 -0.41
CA ARG A 87 1.33 -18.20 -0.19
C ARG A 87 1.60 -18.66 1.26
N GLY A 88 0.95 -18.06 2.25
CA GLY A 88 1.05 -18.46 3.66
C GLY A 88 0.48 -19.86 3.92
N GLU A 89 -0.69 -20.15 3.35
CA GLU A 89 -1.31 -21.47 3.38
C GLU A 89 -0.41 -22.52 2.72
N SER A 90 0.06 -22.25 1.50
CA SER A 90 0.98 -23.14 0.78
C SER A 90 2.26 -23.42 1.58
N ARG A 91 2.82 -22.40 2.24
CA ARG A 91 4.01 -22.58 3.10
C ARG A 91 3.72 -23.46 4.30
N THR A 92 2.54 -23.32 4.90
CA THR A 92 2.10 -24.16 6.03
C THR A 92 1.98 -25.62 5.60
N GLU A 93 1.36 -25.89 4.45
CA GLU A 93 1.23 -27.26 3.93
C GLU A 93 2.59 -27.85 3.56
N ILE A 94 3.47 -27.09 2.90
CA ILE A 94 4.84 -27.54 2.62
C ILE A 94 5.57 -27.89 3.91
N ARG A 95 5.47 -27.06 4.96
CA ARG A 95 6.16 -27.28 6.24
C ARG A 95 5.78 -28.63 6.88
N LYS A 96 4.51 -29.05 6.77
CA LYS A 96 4.03 -30.33 7.31
C LYS A 96 4.71 -31.55 6.65
N LEU A 97 5.21 -31.39 5.44
CA LEU A 97 5.88 -32.46 4.67
C LEU A 97 7.39 -32.53 4.93
N LEU A 98 7.95 -31.60 5.71
CA LEU A 98 9.39 -31.49 5.94
C LEU A 98 9.81 -32.07 7.29
N THR A 99 11.01 -32.64 7.35
CA THR A 99 11.64 -33.03 8.63
C THR A 99 11.97 -31.78 9.47
N PRO A 100 12.18 -31.93 10.80
CA PRO A 100 12.51 -30.78 11.66
C PRO A 100 13.72 -29.97 11.16
N GLU A 101 14.76 -30.63 10.67
CA GLU A 101 15.97 -29.96 10.15
C GLU A 101 15.68 -29.20 8.85
N GLN A 102 14.85 -29.78 7.98
CA GLN A 102 14.42 -29.13 6.73
C GLN A 102 13.51 -27.93 6.98
N GLN A 103 12.67 -27.98 8.02
CA GLN A 103 11.80 -26.87 8.41
C GLN A 103 12.61 -25.62 8.77
N VAL A 104 13.71 -25.77 9.51
CA VAL A 104 14.60 -24.64 9.88
C VAL A 104 15.15 -23.97 8.62
N LYS A 105 15.67 -24.76 7.67
CA LYS A 105 16.19 -24.22 6.40
C LYS A 105 15.10 -23.55 5.54
N PHE A 106 13.89 -24.11 5.56
CA PHE A 106 12.75 -23.54 4.84
C PHE A 106 12.31 -22.19 5.42
N ASP A 107 12.27 -22.05 6.74
CA ASP A 107 11.94 -20.79 7.41
C ASP A 107 12.95 -19.69 7.08
N GLU A 108 14.23 -20.00 7.14
CA GLU A 108 15.28 -19.04 6.76
C GLU A 108 15.13 -18.57 5.30
N MET A 109 14.87 -19.51 4.39
CA MET A 109 14.68 -19.21 2.98
C MET A 109 13.47 -18.30 2.75
N THR A 110 12.33 -18.61 3.39
CA THR A 110 11.10 -17.82 3.26
C THR A 110 11.24 -16.44 3.88
N ALA A 111 11.90 -16.32 5.03
CA ALA A 111 12.18 -15.04 5.67
C ALA A 111 13.06 -14.13 4.79
N ARG A 112 14.12 -14.67 4.16
CA ARG A 112 14.97 -13.92 3.22
C ARG A 112 14.18 -13.41 2.01
N LEU A 113 13.28 -14.22 1.47
CA LEU A 113 12.43 -13.83 0.34
C LEU A 113 11.44 -12.72 0.73
N ASP A 114 10.85 -12.81 1.92
CA ASP A 114 9.91 -11.80 2.41
C ASP A 114 10.60 -10.46 2.71
N ALA A 115 11.83 -10.50 3.25
CA ALA A 115 12.65 -9.31 3.43
C ALA A 115 12.93 -8.60 2.10
N ARG A 116 13.31 -9.35 1.05
CA ARG A 116 13.49 -8.80 -0.31
C ARG A 116 12.20 -8.20 -0.88
N SER A 117 11.05 -8.81 -0.59
CA SER A 117 9.76 -8.32 -1.07
C SER A 117 9.33 -7.01 -0.41
N LYS A 118 9.71 -6.76 0.85
CA LYS A 118 9.37 -5.52 1.57
C LYS A 118 10.16 -4.30 1.08
N HIS A 119 11.28 -4.52 0.39
CA HIS A 119 12.15 -3.45 -0.13
C HIS A 119 11.85 -3.06 -1.59
N ARG A 120 10.83 -3.66 -2.23
CA ARG A 120 10.36 -3.32 -3.59
C ARG A 120 9.02 -2.60 -3.55
#